data_AF-A0A8J3R541-F1
#
_entry.id   AF-A0A8J3R541-F1
#
_cell.length_a   1.000
_cell.length_b   1.000
_cell.length_c   1.000
_cell.angle_alpha   90.00
_cell.angle_beta   90.00
_cell.angle_gamma   90.00
#
_symmetry.space_group_name_H-M   'P 1'
#
loop_
_entity.id
_entity.type
_entity.pdbx_description
1 polymer ?
#
loop_
_entity_poly.entity_id
_entity_poly.type
_entity_poly.pdbx_seq_one_letter_code
_entity_poly.pdbx_strand_id
1 'polypeptide(L)'
;MTGGRLFWMHSADNASGAVQSSLWSASISSGSATMLTSDVGQPLLSGSRYDLEPTTDRLYWISADGDRTDVTQLRAVALIGGPVSIRTLTGAWQLIGWPWLVTAPSDPHAPLQFFNLQTDVVTRITVLANKLVARDRVWCRLLPDHRVRHEGTDLVRPDGMDRQHVADKYSTPIANDPALLDRFEPLLAPVSQTLAGTSLFRLSLYDTHRRTQVQIDSAVSKAGAQGDYVWGATGDNETLTWHALDLRTLD
;
A
#
# COMPACT_ATOMS: atom_id res chain seq x y z
N MET A 1 9.20 4.95 8.06
CA MET A 1 9.98 5.27 9.28
C MET A 1 11.45 5.23 8.93
N THR A 2 12.24 6.21 9.36
CA THR A 2 13.69 6.25 9.10
C THR A 2 14.38 6.89 10.30
N GLY A 3 15.51 6.31 10.75
CA GLY A 3 16.33 6.89 11.82
C GLY A 3 15.60 7.14 13.15
N GLY A 4 14.64 6.29 13.54
CA GLY A 4 13.87 6.46 14.77
C GLY A 4 12.80 7.56 14.71
N ARG A 5 12.42 8.02 13.51
CA ARG A 5 11.38 9.02 13.29
C ARG A 5 10.14 8.43 12.61
N LEU A 6 8.99 8.91 13.05
CA LEU A 6 7.70 8.75 12.39
C LEU A 6 7.41 9.96 11.51
N PHE A 7 6.79 9.71 10.36
CA PHE A 7 6.25 10.74 9.46
C PHE A 7 4.81 10.37 9.15
N TRP A 8 3.92 11.36 9.14
CA TRP A 8 2.51 11.14 8.82
C TRP A 8 1.89 12.40 8.21
N MET A 9 0.84 12.19 7.42
CA MET A 9 -0.07 13.26 7.05
C MET A 9 -1.23 13.31 8.05
N HIS A 10 -1.59 14.51 8.46
CA HIS A 10 -2.74 14.78 9.32
C HIS A 10 -3.72 15.66 8.56
N SER A 11 -4.96 15.18 8.44
CA SER A 11 -6.06 15.88 7.80
C SER A 11 -7.09 16.26 8.85
N ALA A 12 -7.46 17.54 8.89
CA ALA A 12 -8.48 18.06 9.78
C ALA A 12 -9.28 19.15 9.07
N ASP A 13 -10.54 19.34 9.50
CA ASP A 13 -11.35 20.45 9.01
C ASP A 13 -10.78 21.77 9.51
N ASN A 14 -10.65 22.74 8.61
CA ASN A 14 -10.30 24.10 8.97
C ASN A 14 -11.54 24.87 9.45
N ALA A 15 -11.36 26.14 9.84
CA ALA A 15 -12.46 26.98 10.33
C ALA A 15 -13.62 27.18 9.32
N SER A 16 -13.38 26.95 8.03
CA SER A 16 -14.41 27.00 6.98
C SER A 16 -15.09 25.65 6.71
N GLY A 17 -14.71 24.58 7.41
CA GLY A 17 -15.21 23.23 7.18
C GLY A 17 -14.57 22.52 5.97
N ALA A 18 -13.48 23.07 5.43
CA ALA A 18 -12.73 22.42 4.36
C ALA A 18 -11.61 21.56 4.96
N VAL A 19 -11.39 20.37 4.40
CA VAL A 19 -10.31 19.48 4.83
C VAL A 19 -8.96 20.10 4.48
N GLN A 20 -8.14 20.36 5.49
CA GLN A 20 -6.76 20.79 5.34
C GLN A 20 -5.83 19.67 5.78
N SER A 21 -4.91 19.30 4.89
CA SER A 21 -3.88 18.29 5.17
C SER A 21 -2.55 18.97 5.48
N SER A 22 -1.76 18.36 6.36
CA SER A 22 -0.46 18.83 6.80
C SER A 22 0.47 17.66 7.05
N LEU A 23 1.77 17.87 6.88
CA LEU A 23 2.78 16.84 7.04
C LEU A 23 3.54 17.06 8.35
N TRP A 24 3.72 15.98 9.10
CA TRP A 24 4.28 16.02 10.45
C TRP A 24 5.36 14.96 10.64
N SER A 25 6.19 15.18 11.67
CA SER A 25 7.15 14.19 12.15
C SER A 25 7.27 14.18 13.66
N ALA A 26 7.73 13.06 14.21
CA ALA A 26 8.04 12.91 15.64
C ALA A 26 9.20 11.93 15.82
N SER A 27 9.99 12.12 16.87
CA SER A 27 10.89 11.07 17.35
C SER A 27 10.06 10.00 18.05
N ILE A 28 10.31 8.73 17.75
CA ILE A 28 9.66 7.60 18.41
C ILE A 28 10.03 7.57 19.91
N SER A 29 11.22 8.05 20.29
CA SER A 29 11.68 8.02 21.69
C SER A 29 11.17 9.17 22.54
N SER A 30 10.95 10.36 21.96
CA SER A 30 10.56 11.56 22.72
C SER A 30 9.12 12.02 22.47
N GLY A 31 8.45 11.54 21.42
CA GLY A 31 7.02 11.72 21.17
C GLY A 31 6.56 13.12 20.72
N SER A 32 7.39 14.17 20.80
CA SER A 32 6.98 15.51 20.37
C SER A 32 6.79 15.60 18.86
N ALA A 33 5.57 15.96 18.45
CA ALA A 33 5.21 16.19 17.06
C ALA A 33 5.64 17.58 16.57
N THR A 34 6.24 17.64 15.39
CA THR A 34 6.62 18.87 14.69
C THR A 34 6.03 18.85 13.28
N MET A 35 5.30 19.91 12.92
CA MET A 35 4.83 20.09 11.55
C MET A 35 6.01 20.40 10.62
N LEU A 36 6.11 19.66 9.53
CA LEU A 36 7.14 19.85 8.51
C LEU A 36 6.70 20.87 7.46
N THR A 37 5.43 20.78 7.02
CA THR A 37 4.83 21.70 6.05
C THR A 37 3.30 21.53 6.03
N SER A 38 2.58 22.59 5.67
CA SER A 38 1.15 22.54 5.33
C SER A 38 0.90 22.52 3.82
N ASP A 39 1.94 22.69 2.99
CA ASP A 39 1.84 22.69 1.52
C ASP A 39 1.94 21.26 0.95
N VAL A 40 0.96 20.42 1.31
CA VAL A 40 0.93 19.02 0.87
C VAL A 40 0.21 18.83 -0.46
N GLY A 41 -0.44 19.87 -0.98
CA GLY A 41 -1.31 19.77 -2.15
C GLY A 41 -2.57 18.94 -1.88
N GLN A 42 -3.04 18.24 -2.91
CA GLN A 42 -4.10 17.22 -2.80
C GLN A 42 -3.45 15.82 -2.84
N PRO A 43 -3.00 15.27 -1.69
CA PRO A 43 -2.22 14.04 -1.67
C PRO A 43 -3.03 12.86 -2.23
N LEU A 44 -2.39 12.07 -3.10
CA LEU A 44 -2.96 10.84 -3.63
C LEU A 44 -2.52 9.67 -2.74
N LEU A 45 -3.34 9.35 -1.74
CA LEU A 45 -3.10 8.27 -0.80
C LEU A 45 -3.84 7.01 -1.24
N SER A 46 -3.09 5.91 -1.36
CA SER A 46 -3.59 4.59 -1.76
C SER A 46 -3.64 3.59 -0.60
N GLY A 47 -3.22 4.01 0.60
CA GLY A 47 -2.99 3.15 1.75
C GLY A 47 -1.74 2.27 1.59
N SER A 48 -0.89 2.56 0.60
CA SER A 48 0.39 1.91 0.38
C SER A 48 1.42 2.38 1.42
N ARG A 49 2.38 1.52 1.78
CA ARG A 49 3.55 1.95 2.56
C ARG A 49 4.36 3.06 1.87
N TYR A 50 4.20 3.20 0.55
CA TYR A 50 4.92 4.14 -0.30
C TYR A 50 4.17 5.45 -0.55
N ASP A 51 3.00 5.67 0.05
CA ASP A 51 2.29 6.95 -0.06
C ASP A 51 3.14 8.12 0.48
N LEU A 52 4.08 7.83 1.38
CA LEU A 52 4.99 8.77 2.00
C LEU A 52 6.38 8.17 2.16
N GLU A 53 7.31 8.55 1.29
CA GLU A 53 8.63 7.92 1.15
C GLU A 53 9.76 8.77 1.74
N PRO A 54 10.32 8.39 2.90
CA PRO A 54 11.54 9.00 3.42
C PRO A 54 12.79 8.47 2.72
N THR A 55 13.63 9.39 2.25
CA THR A 55 15.03 9.14 1.90
C THR A 55 15.94 9.61 3.04
N THR A 56 17.25 9.70 2.77
CA THR A 56 18.24 10.20 3.73
C THR A 56 18.00 11.65 4.15
N ASP A 57 17.53 12.50 3.24
CA ASP A 57 17.45 13.96 3.44
C ASP A 57 16.06 14.54 3.18
N ARG A 58 15.18 13.80 2.52
CA ARG A 58 13.87 14.28 2.05
C ARG A 58 12.75 13.29 2.31
N LEU A 59 11.55 13.82 2.31
CA LEU A 59 10.32 13.05 2.28
C LEU A 59 9.60 13.34 0.95
N TYR A 60 9.21 12.29 0.25
CA TYR A 60 8.53 12.36 -1.05
C TYR A 60 7.09 11.86 -0.96
N TRP A 61 6.20 12.49 -1.70
CA TRP A 61 4.83 12.05 -1.88
C TRP A 61 4.28 12.53 -3.22
N ILE A 62 3.11 12.00 -3.58
CA ILE A 62 2.40 12.35 -4.80
C ILE A 62 1.14 13.15 -4.47
N SER A 63 0.83 14.16 -5.28
CA SER A 63 -0.45 14.87 -5.24
C SER A 63 -1.06 15.06 -6.62
N ALA A 64 -2.38 15.27 -6.66
CA ALA A 64 -3.07 15.75 -7.86
C ALA A 64 -2.69 17.21 -8.19
N ASP A 65 -2.88 17.59 -9.44
CA ASP A 65 -2.76 18.98 -9.93
C ASP A 65 -4.14 19.60 -10.14
N GLY A 66 -4.82 19.93 -9.04
CA GLY A 66 -6.22 20.34 -9.08
C GLY A 66 -7.10 19.23 -9.67
N ASP A 67 -7.96 19.58 -10.62
CA ASP A 67 -8.88 18.63 -11.27
C ASP A 67 -8.26 17.87 -12.46
N ARG A 68 -6.96 18.05 -12.73
CA ARG A 68 -6.27 17.37 -13.84
C ARG A 68 -5.96 15.92 -13.49
N THR A 69 -6.52 15.00 -14.27
CA THR A 69 -6.27 13.56 -14.15
C THR A 69 -5.08 13.08 -14.99
N ASP A 70 -4.61 13.91 -15.92
CA ASP A 70 -3.50 13.63 -16.84
C ASP A 70 -2.14 14.13 -16.31
N VAL A 71 -2.10 14.65 -15.08
CA VAL A 71 -0.91 15.22 -14.46
C VAL A 71 -0.82 14.81 -13.01
N THR A 72 0.40 14.51 -12.60
CA THR A 72 0.76 14.20 -11.22
C THR A 72 1.85 15.13 -10.74
N GLN A 73 1.75 15.63 -9.50
CA GLN A 73 2.81 16.39 -8.87
C GLN A 73 3.61 15.48 -7.93
N LEU A 74 4.90 15.31 -8.21
CA LEU A 74 5.86 14.79 -7.24
C LEU A 74 6.27 15.92 -6.31
N ARG A 75 6.01 15.76 -5.02
CA ARG A 75 6.33 16.74 -3.99
C ARG A 75 7.42 16.21 -3.08
N ALA A 76 8.26 17.11 -2.59
CA ALA A 76 9.26 16.76 -1.59
C ALA A 76 9.55 17.90 -0.61
N VAL A 77 9.87 17.55 0.62
CA VAL A 77 10.33 18.48 1.67
C VAL A 77 11.56 17.88 2.36
N ALA A 78 12.44 18.73 2.91
CA ALA A 78 13.51 18.25 3.77
C ALA A 78 12.94 17.59 5.04
N LEU A 79 13.64 16.60 5.63
CA LEU A 79 13.15 15.90 6.83
C LEU A 79 13.00 16.81 8.07
N ILE A 80 13.59 18.00 8.03
CA ILE A 80 13.47 19.04 9.07
C ILE A 80 12.35 20.05 8.77
N GLY A 81 11.64 19.90 7.66
CA GLY A 81 10.59 20.81 7.20
C GLY A 81 11.13 21.89 6.25
N GLY A 82 10.25 22.84 5.91
CA GLY A 82 10.58 23.97 5.04
C GLY A 82 9.80 23.97 3.71
N PRO A 83 10.29 24.69 2.69
CA PRO A 83 9.58 24.85 1.42
C PRO A 83 9.48 23.52 0.67
N VAL A 84 8.34 23.30 0.02
CA VAL A 84 8.07 22.10 -0.78
C VAL A 84 8.57 22.32 -2.20
N SER A 85 9.37 21.39 -2.70
CA SER A 85 9.70 21.32 -4.12
C SER A 85 8.63 20.52 -4.85
N ILE A 86 8.16 21.03 -5.99
CA ILE A 86 7.15 20.40 -6.82
C ILE A 86 7.75 20.11 -8.20
N ARG A 87 7.66 18.85 -8.64
CA ARG A 87 7.97 18.42 -10.01
C ARG A 87 6.69 17.91 -10.66
N THR A 88 6.22 18.60 -11.68
CA THR A 88 5.05 18.18 -12.46
C THR A 88 5.44 17.06 -13.44
N LEU A 89 4.66 15.99 -13.43
CA LEU A 89 4.85 14.80 -14.26
C LEU A 89 3.60 14.61 -15.13
N THR A 90 3.80 14.44 -16.44
CA THR A 90 2.72 14.05 -17.35
C THR A 90 2.31 12.61 -17.08
N GLY A 91 1.00 12.36 -16.96
CA GLY A 91 0.39 11.08 -16.64
C GLY A 91 -0.07 10.97 -15.19
N ALA A 92 -0.92 9.98 -14.93
CA ALA A 92 -1.34 9.59 -13.59
C ALA A 92 -0.31 8.60 -13.00
N TRP A 93 0.35 8.98 -11.92
CA TRP A 93 1.41 8.20 -11.29
C TRP A 93 1.15 7.93 -9.81
N GLN A 94 1.63 6.79 -9.33
CA GLN A 94 1.65 6.39 -7.93
C GLN A 94 3.09 6.02 -7.54
N LEU A 95 3.48 6.34 -6.31
CA LEU A 95 4.80 5.99 -5.78
C LEU A 95 4.78 4.53 -5.31
N ILE A 96 5.79 3.75 -5.72
CA ILE A 96 6.00 2.35 -5.32
C ILE A 96 7.39 2.21 -4.69
N GLY A 97 7.72 3.21 -3.87
CA GLY A 97 8.99 3.39 -3.22
C GLY A 97 9.91 4.32 -4.00
N TRP A 98 10.77 5.07 -3.32
CA TRP A 98 11.74 5.98 -3.96
C TRP A 98 12.92 5.27 -4.68
N PRO A 99 13.20 5.47 -5.98
CA PRO A 99 12.71 6.56 -6.86
C PRO A 99 11.68 6.13 -7.92
N TRP A 100 10.95 5.04 -7.71
CA TRP A 100 10.12 4.41 -8.74
C TRP A 100 8.64 4.79 -8.61
N LEU A 101 8.07 5.19 -9.74
CA LEU A 101 6.63 5.38 -9.91
C LEU A 101 6.05 4.29 -10.78
N VAL A 102 4.74 4.10 -10.67
CA VAL A 102 3.93 3.24 -11.54
C VAL A 102 2.71 4.00 -12.02
N THR A 103 2.18 3.66 -13.21
CA THR A 103 0.89 4.20 -13.68
C THR A 103 -0.18 4.01 -12.61
N ALA A 104 -0.84 5.09 -12.20
CA ALA A 104 -1.84 5.04 -11.14
C ALA A 104 -3.11 4.31 -11.61
N PRO A 105 -3.84 3.62 -10.72
CA PRO A 105 -5.13 2.99 -11.05
C PRO A 105 -6.21 3.96 -11.52
N SER A 106 -6.06 5.26 -11.26
CA SER A 106 -7.01 6.31 -11.65
C SER A 106 -7.09 6.54 -13.16
N ASP A 107 -6.13 6.04 -13.94
CA ASP A 107 -6.20 6.01 -15.41
C ASP A 107 -6.22 4.56 -15.91
N PRO A 108 -7.41 3.94 -16.05
CA PRO A 108 -7.53 2.56 -16.48
C PRO A 108 -7.21 2.33 -17.96
N HIS A 109 -7.03 3.39 -18.74
CA HIS A 109 -6.73 3.33 -20.18
C HIS A 109 -5.24 3.53 -20.48
N ALA A 110 -4.49 4.13 -19.55
CA ALA A 110 -3.06 4.27 -19.68
C ALA A 110 -2.35 2.90 -19.72
N PRO A 111 -1.33 2.75 -20.59
CA PRO A 111 -0.49 1.56 -20.57
C PRO A 111 0.24 1.48 -19.24
N LEU A 112 0.36 0.25 -18.70
CA LEU A 112 1.07 0.07 -17.46
C LEU A 112 2.57 0.34 -17.65
N GLN A 113 3.12 1.24 -16.85
CA GLN A 113 4.49 1.68 -16.92
C GLN A 113 5.11 1.82 -15.53
N PHE A 114 6.40 1.51 -15.41
CA PHE A 114 7.26 2.03 -14.37
C PHE A 114 8.01 3.26 -14.86
N PHE A 115 8.27 4.19 -13.95
CA PHE A 115 9.05 5.39 -14.23
C PHE A 115 10.06 5.63 -13.12
N ASN A 116 11.35 5.65 -13.47
CA ASN A 116 12.43 5.97 -12.54
C ASN A 116 12.69 7.48 -12.51
N LEU A 117 12.46 8.11 -11.36
CA LEU A 117 12.61 9.56 -11.19
C LEU A 117 14.05 10.07 -11.20
N GLN A 118 15.04 9.20 -11.00
CA GLN A 118 16.46 9.56 -11.01
C GLN A 118 17.07 9.48 -12.41
N THR A 119 16.65 8.50 -13.21
CA THR A 119 17.21 8.27 -14.56
C THR A 119 16.30 8.76 -15.68
N ASP A 120 15.09 9.20 -15.35
CA ASP A 120 14.02 9.54 -16.27
C ASP A 120 13.68 8.43 -17.29
N VAL A 121 13.82 7.16 -16.88
CA VAL A 121 13.55 5.99 -17.72
C VAL A 121 12.13 5.46 -17.46
N VAL A 122 11.37 5.28 -18.55
CA VAL A 122 10.05 4.64 -18.53
C VAL A 122 10.14 3.22 -19.09
N THR A 123 9.64 2.25 -18.35
CA THR A 123 9.56 0.84 -18.75
C THR A 123 8.12 0.41 -18.83
N ARG A 124 7.67 -0.08 -19.99
CA ARG A 124 6.33 -0.63 -20.15
C ARG A 124 6.25 -2.04 -19.58
N ILE A 125 5.16 -2.34 -18.90
CA ILE A 125 4.84 -3.65 -18.35
C ILE A 125 3.74 -4.27 -19.20
N THR A 126 3.91 -5.53 -19.55
CA THR A 126 2.86 -6.30 -20.22
C THR A 126 1.89 -6.85 -19.18
N VAL A 127 0.63 -6.43 -19.25
CA VAL A 127 -0.45 -6.94 -18.38
C VAL A 127 -1.24 -8.02 -19.11
N LEU A 128 -1.55 -9.11 -18.40
CA LEU A 128 -2.45 -10.15 -18.91
C LEU A 128 -3.89 -9.61 -18.99
N ALA A 129 -4.65 -10.01 -20.01
CA ALA A 129 -6.05 -9.60 -20.15
C ALA A 129 -6.88 -10.00 -18.90
N ASN A 130 -7.87 -9.16 -18.54
CA ASN A 130 -8.92 -9.43 -17.53
C ASN A 130 -8.45 -9.58 -16.06
N LYS A 131 -7.42 -8.85 -15.63
CA LYS A 131 -7.01 -8.79 -14.22
C LYS A 131 -6.82 -7.35 -13.77
N LEU A 132 -7.28 -7.04 -12.56
CA LEU A 132 -6.88 -5.81 -11.86
C LEU A 132 -5.47 -6.02 -11.29
N VAL A 133 -4.63 -4.98 -11.31
CA VAL A 133 -3.22 -5.11 -10.91
C VAL A 133 -2.88 -4.14 -9.77
N ALA A 134 -2.63 -4.67 -8.57
CA ALA A 134 -1.94 -3.94 -7.49
C ALA A 134 -0.43 -4.20 -7.58
N ARG A 135 0.41 -3.21 -7.24
CA ARG A 135 1.80 -3.20 -7.74
C ARG A 135 2.78 -2.74 -6.67
N ASP A 136 3.89 -3.45 -6.61
CA ASP A 136 5.14 -3.05 -5.99
C ASP A 136 6.24 -3.16 -7.08
N ARG A 137 7.48 -2.80 -6.76
CA ARG A 137 8.66 -2.93 -7.62
C ARG A 137 8.94 -4.35 -8.03
N VAL A 138 8.62 -5.29 -7.15
CA VAL A 138 9.10 -6.67 -7.23
C VAL A 138 7.99 -7.64 -7.59
N TRP A 139 6.75 -7.32 -7.23
CA TRP A 139 5.57 -8.14 -7.46
C TRP A 139 4.39 -7.31 -7.94
N CYS A 140 3.61 -7.90 -8.84
CA CYS A 140 2.30 -7.45 -9.26
C CYS A 140 1.27 -8.48 -8.80
N ARG A 141 0.21 -8.03 -8.14
CA ARG A 141 -0.93 -8.85 -7.75
C ARG A 141 -2.03 -8.75 -8.78
N LEU A 142 -2.39 -9.88 -9.36
CA LEU A 142 -3.48 -10.03 -10.32
C LEU A 142 -4.73 -10.48 -9.57
N LEU A 143 -5.66 -9.54 -9.37
CA LEU A 143 -6.95 -9.82 -8.74
C LEU A 143 -7.97 -10.26 -9.79
N PRO A 144 -8.92 -11.14 -9.43
CA PRO A 144 -10.02 -11.49 -10.31
C PRO A 144 -10.79 -10.27 -10.80
N ASP A 145 -11.04 -10.21 -12.11
CA ASP A 145 -12.12 -9.39 -12.62
C ASP A 145 -13.45 -10.11 -12.38
N HIS A 146 -14.17 -9.67 -11.34
CA HIS A 146 -15.45 -10.22 -10.95
C HIS A 146 -16.52 -10.12 -12.07
N ARG A 147 -16.29 -9.34 -13.15
CA ARG A 147 -17.20 -9.20 -14.29
C ARG A 147 -17.08 -10.32 -15.32
N VAL A 148 -15.96 -11.05 -15.37
CA VAL A 148 -15.67 -12.02 -16.43
C VAL A 148 -15.56 -13.45 -15.90
N ARG A 149 -14.71 -13.69 -14.89
CA ARG A 149 -14.55 -15.01 -14.23
C ARG A 149 -14.03 -14.85 -12.80
N HIS A 150 -14.52 -15.69 -11.90
CA HIS A 150 -13.96 -15.81 -10.55
C HIS A 150 -12.77 -16.78 -10.56
N GLU A 151 -11.65 -16.29 -11.05
CA GLU A 151 -10.36 -16.94 -10.81
C GLU A 151 -9.80 -16.45 -9.47
N GLY A 152 -8.84 -17.18 -8.90
CA GLY A 152 -8.19 -16.72 -7.69
C GLY A 152 -7.20 -15.58 -7.94
N THR A 153 -6.50 -15.21 -6.87
CA THR A 153 -5.44 -14.19 -6.90
C THR A 153 -4.12 -14.83 -7.31
N ASP A 154 -3.37 -14.14 -8.17
CA ASP A 154 -2.01 -14.52 -8.52
C ASP A 154 -1.02 -13.40 -8.18
N LEU A 155 0.23 -13.76 -7.91
CA LEU A 155 1.36 -12.87 -7.95
C LEU A 155 2.17 -13.14 -9.22
N VAL A 156 2.74 -12.09 -9.81
CA VAL A 156 3.61 -12.19 -10.99
C VAL A 156 4.69 -11.12 -10.91
N ARG A 157 5.87 -11.39 -11.47
CA ARG A 157 6.91 -10.35 -11.61
C ARG A 157 6.48 -9.30 -12.64
N PRO A 158 7.01 -8.07 -12.58
CA PRO A 158 6.64 -7.03 -13.54
C PRO A 158 6.99 -7.33 -15.00
N ASP A 159 7.93 -8.25 -15.26
CA ASP A 159 8.23 -8.75 -16.61
C ASP A 159 7.24 -9.84 -17.09
N GLY A 160 6.27 -10.21 -16.26
CA GLY A 160 5.30 -11.27 -16.52
C GLY A 160 5.78 -12.68 -16.12
N MET A 161 7.02 -12.82 -15.64
CA MET A 161 7.59 -14.11 -15.25
C MET A 161 7.23 -14.50 -13.82
N ASP A 162 7.53 -15.76 -13.47
CA ASP A 162 7.36 -16.31 -12.11
C ASP A 162 5.96 -16.04 -11.53
N ARG A 163 4.93 -16.42 -12.32
CA ARG A 163 3.55 -16.37 -11.89
C ARG A 163 3.28 -17.45 -10.84
N GLN A 164 2.70 -17.04 -9.72
CA GLN A 164 2.37 -17.89 -8.59
C GLN A 164 0.88 -17.73 -8.23
N HIS A 165 0.16 -18.84 -8.17
CA HIS A 165 -1.21 -18.83 -7.66
C HIS A 165 -1.19 -18.78 -6.14
N VAL A 166 -1.73 -17.72 -5.56
CA VAL A 166 -1.59 -17.45 -4.12
C VAL A 166 -2.87 -17.64 -3.33
N ALA A 167 -4.02 -17.44 -3.96
CA ALA A 167 -5.30 -17.51 -3.26
C ALA A 167 -6.40 -17.99 -4.21
N ASP A 168 -7.36 -18.75 -3.70
CA ASP A 168 -8.58 -19.06 -4.44
C ASP A 168 -9.52 -17.84 -4.55
N LYS A 169 -10.67 -18.03 -5.20
CA LYS A 169 -11.66 -16.95 -5.39
C LYS A 169 -12.39 -16.49 -4.12
N TYR A 170 -12.19 -17.18 -2.99
CA TYR A 170 -12.82 -16.85 -1.70
C TYR A 170 -11.83 -16.18 -0.74
N SER A 171 -10.54 -16.23 -1.08
CA SER A 171 -9.46 -15.68 -0.29
C SER A 171 -9.07 -14.31 -0.84
N THR A 172 -9.09 -13.30 0.01
CA THR A 172 -8.82 -11.91 -0.36
C THR A 172 -7.52 -11.45 0.29
N PRO A 173 -6.60 -10.83 -0.46
CA PRO A 173 -5.44 -10.16 0.12
C PRO A 173 -5.86 -9.00 1.04
N ILE A 174 -5.18 -8.86 2.18
CA ILE A 174 -5.51 -7.82 3.18
C ILE A 174 -4.50 -6.67 3.25
N ALA A 175 -3.36 -6.79 2.56
CA ALA A 175 -2.41 -5.69 2.38
C ALA A 175 -2.72 -4.93 1.10
N ASN A 176 -2.54 -3.61 1.07
CA ASN A 176 -2.60 -2.85 -0.18
C ASN A 176 -1.42 -3.18 -1.10
N ASP A 177 -0.22 -3.26 -0.51
CA ASP A 177 0.99 -3.63 -1.23
C ASP A 177 1.04 -5.16 -1.47
N PRO A 178 1.44 -5.62 -2.67
CA PRO A 178 1.60 -7.04 -2.96
C PRO A 178 2.89 -7.59 -2.35
N ALA A 179 2.83 -8.82 -1.82
CA ALA A 179 3.99 -9.56 -1.31
C ALA A 179 4.87 -8.73 -0.36
N LEU A 180 4.36 -8.44 0.83
CA LEU A 180 5.09 -7.73 1.89
C LEU A 180 6.49 -8.32 2.10
N LEU A 181 7.49 -7.45 2.24
CA LEU A 181 8.92 -7.82 2.30
C LEU A 181 9.38 -8.62 1.07
N ASP A 182 8.77 -8.38 -0.09
CA ASP A 182 8.96 -9.11 -1.33
C ASP A 182 8.67 -10.62 -1.25
N ARG A 183 7.97 -11.06 -0.20
CA ARG A 183 7.87 -12.48 0.16
C ARG A 183 6.47 -12.91 0.56
N PHE A 184 5.78 -12.14 1.38
CA PHE A 184 4.63 -12.62 2.11
C PHE A 184 3.33 -11.97 1.65
N GLU A 185 2.39 -12.77 1.20
CA GLU A 185 1.07 -12.32 0.79
C GLU A 185 0.03 -12.70 1.85
N PRO A 186 -0.44 -11.76 2.67
CA PRO A 186 -1.41 -12.03 3.71
C PRO A 186 -2.82 -12.13 3.12
N LEU A 187 -3.51 -13.22 3.44
CA LEU A 187 -4.77 -13.62 2.86
C LEU A 187 -5.81 -13.89 3.95
N LEU A 188 -7.03 -13.44 3.69
CA LEU A 188 -8.18 -13.64 4.55
C LEU A 188 -9.25 -14.44 3.78
N ALA A 189 -9.70 -15.55 4.36
CA ALA A 189 -10.74 -16.38 3.77
C ALA A 189 -11.93 -16.51 4.75
N PRO A 190 -13.19 -16.40 4.28
CA PRO A 190 -14.34 -16.59 5.14
C PRO A 190 -14.37 -18.02 5.68
N VAL A 191 -14.80 -18.17 6.93
CA VAL A 191 -15.17 -19.48 7.50
C VAL A 191 -16.68 -19.50 7.77
N SER A 192 -17.29 -20.68 7.81
CA SER A 192 -18.74 -20.83 8.05
C SER A 192 -19.18 -20.51 9.49
N GLN A 193 -18.27 -20.03 10.33
CA GLN A 193 -18.52 -19.76 11.74
C GLN A 193 -18.80 -18.27 11.97
N THR A 194 -19.64 -17.99 12.96
CA THR A 194 -19.89 -16.64 13.48
C THR A 194 -19.77 -16.65 15.00
N LEU A 195 -19.37 -15.52 15.58
CA LEU A 195 -19.33 -15.31 17.02
C LEU A 195 -20.15 -14.06 17.36
N ALA A 196 -21.23 -14.23 18.14
CA ALA A 196 -22.14 -13.14 18.48
C ALA A 196 -22.59 -12.29 17.26
N GLY A 197 -22.91 -12.97 16.14
CA GLY A 197 -23.32 -12.30 14.90
C GLY A 197 -22.17 -11.69 14.07
N THR A 198 -20.93 -11.82 14.52
CA THR A 198 -19.73 -11.38 13.79
C THR A 198 -19.19 -12.51 12.92
N SER A 199 -19.00 -12.24 11.63
CA SER A 199 -18.35 -13.19 10.70
C SER A 199 -16.89 -13.40 11.08
N LEU A 200 -16.45 -14.65 11.07
CA LEU A 200 -15.07 -15.03 11.32
C LEU A 200 -14.36 -15.37 10.01
N PHE A 201 -13.03 -15.26 10.05
CA PHE A 201 -12.17 -15.50 8.91
C PHE A 201 -10.94 -16.30 9.32
N ARG A 202 -10.41 -17.09 8.40
CA ARG A 202 -9.08 -17.68 8.50
C ARG A 202 -8.06 -16.68 7.98
N LEU A 203 -7.07 -16.34 8.80
CA LEU A 203 -5.92 -15.52 8.44
C LEU A 203 -4.74 -16.42 8.07
N SER A 204 -4.15 -16.18 6.91
CA SER A 204 -3.05 -16.98 6.39
C SER A 204 -2.02 -16.14 5.65
N LEU A 205 -0.84 -16.69 5.44
CA LEU A 205 0.28 -16.08 4.76
C LEU A 205 0.73 -17.00 3.64
N TYR A 206 0.75 -16.52 2.39
CA TYR A 206 1.44 -17.20 1.31
C TYR A 206 2.89 -16.72 1.24
N ASP A 207 3.84 -17.64 1.33
CA ASP A 207 5.28 -17.38 1.22
C ASP A 207 5.73 -17.64 -0.22
N THR A 208 6.11 -16.60 -0.96
CA THR A 208 6.51 -16.71 -2.38
C THR A 208 7.83 -17.43 -2.59
N HIS A 209 8.69 -17.49 -1.57
CA HIS A 209 9.95 -18.21 -1.64
C HIS A 209 9.72 -19.72 -1.50
N ARG A 210 8.90 -20.11 -0.52
CA ARG A 210 8.57 -21.52 -0.28
C ARG A 210 7.44 -22.03 -1.17
N ARG A 211 6.66 -21.12 -1.75
CA ARG A 211 5.44 -21.39 -2.52
C ARG A 211 4.41 -22.19 -1.72
N THR A 212 4.27 -21.80 -0.46
CA THR A 212 3.37 -22.47 0.50
C THR A 212 2.54 -21.45 1.25
N GLN A 213 1.29 -21.81 1.54
CA GLN A 213 0.42 -21.05 2.41
C GLN A 213 0.43 -21.63 3.83
N VAL A 214 0.65 -20.77 4.83
CA VAL A 214 0.65 -21.11 6.24
C VAL A 214 -0.52 -20.41 6.92
N GLN A 215 -1.29 -21.14 7.72
CA GLN A 215 -2.33 -20.54 8.55
C GLN A 215 -1.69 -19.83 9.75
N ILE A 216 -2.00 -18.55 9.93
CA ILE A 216 -1.62 -17.78 11.12
C ILE A 216 -2.68 -17.99 12.21
N ASP A 217 -3.96 -17.86 11.82
CA ASP A 217 -5.09 -18.00 12.74
C ASP A 217 -6.30 -18.61 12.01
N SER A 218 -7.03 -19.48 12.69
CA SER A 218 -8.23 -20.13 12.14
C SER A 218 -9.49 -19.25 12.19
N ALA A 219 -9.54 -18.25 13.06
CA ALA A 219 -10.77 -17.53 13.40
C ALA A 219 -10.50 -16.12 13.95
N VAL A 220 -10.26 -15.17 13.05
CA VAL A 220 -10.20 -13.74 13.35
C VAL A 220 -11.51 -13.03 12.95
N SER A 221 -11.92 -12.04 13.73
CA SER A 221 -13.05 -11.15 13.38
C SER A 221 -12.60 -9.91 12.63
N LYS A 222 -11.34 -9.50 12.79
CA LYS A 222 -10.69 -8.40 12.05
C LYS A 222 -9.26 -8.79 11.70
N ALA A 223 -8.76 -8.31 10.57
CA ALA A 223 -7.36 -8.45 10.20
C ALA A 223 -6.90 -7.26 9.34
N GLY A 224 -5.61 -6.99 9.37
CA GLY A 224 -4.96 -6.02 8.50
C GLY A 224 -3.49 -6.36 8.32
N ALA A 225 -2.87 -5.76 7.31
CA ALA A 225 -1.46 -5.91 7.06
C ALA A 225 -0.90 -4.65 6.38
N GLN A 226 0.28 -4.23 6.82
CA GLN A 226 0.98 -3.08 6.24
C GLN A 226 2.45 -3.13 6.59
N GLY A 227 3.31 -2.80 5.61
CA GLY A 227 4.74 -2.76 5.80
C GLY A 227 5.29 -4.13 6.18
N ASP A 228 5.75 -4.25 7.43
CA ASP A 228 6.47 -5.43 7.92
C ASP A 228 5.60 -6.28 8.87
N TYR A 229 4.31 -5.93 9.03
CA TYR A 229 3.44 -6.51 10.04
C TYR A 229 2.12 -7.01 9.46
N VAL A 230 1.63 -8.10 10.03
CA VAL A 230 0.26 -8.59 9.89
C VAL A 230 -0.37 -8.60 11.27
N TRP A 231 -1.63 -8.21 11.40
CA TRP A 231 -2.34 -8.24 12.67
C TRP A 231 -3.76 -8.78 12.49
N GLY A 232 -4.27 -9.36 13.56
CA GLY A 232 -5.61 -9.92 13.63
C GLY A 232 -6.22 -9.70 15.00
N ALA A 233 -7.54 -9.70 15.08
CA ALA A 233 -8.25 -9.69 16.35
C ALA A 233 -9.18 -10.90 16.45
N THR A 234 -9.21 -11.49 17.64
CA THR A 234 -10.21 -12.50 18.02
C THR A 234 -11.25 -11.88 18.95
N GLY A 235 -12.45 -12.44 18.96
CA GLY A 235 -13.58 -11.95 19.76
C GLY A 235 -14.66 -11.28 18.91
N ASP A 236 -15.60 -10.61 19.57
CA ASP A 236 -16.75 -9.94 18.94
C ASP A 236 -16.55 -8.42 18.83
N ASN A 237 -17.60 -7.69 18.48
CA ASN A 237 -17.52 -6.23 18.32
C ASN A 237 -17.37 -5.46 19.64
N GLU A 238 -17.51 -6.12 20.79
CA GLU A 238 -17.45 -5.50 22.12
C GLU A 238 -16.15 -5.86 22.85
N THR A 239 -15.66 -7.08 22.67
CA THR A 239 -14.45 -7.60 23.31
C THR A 239 -13.47 -8.13 22.26
N LEU A 240 -12.47 -7.32 21.91
CA LEU A 240 -11.42 -7.67 20.96
C LEU A 240 -10.08 -7.91 21.67
N THR A 241 -9.43 -9.03 21.36
CA THR A 241 -8.01 -9.25 21.67
C THR A 241 -7.22 -9.13 20.38
N TRP A 242 -6.24 -8.21 20.33
CA TRP A 242 -5.40 -7.99 19.16
C TRP A 242 -4.09 -8.76 19.25
N HIS A 243 -3.69 -9.34 18.12
CA HIS A 243 -2.44 -10.04 17.92
C HIS A 243 -1.72 -9.44 16.72
N ALA A 244 -0.41 -9.31 16.80
CA ALA A 244 0.43 -8.82 15.70
C ALA A 244 1.61 -9.77 15.49
N LEU A 245 1.95 -9.98 14.23
CA LEU A 245 3.08 -10.77 13.77
C LEU A 245 4.04 -9.87 13.01
N ASP A 246 5.29 -9.82 13.46
CA ASP A 246 6.39 -9.19 12.74
C ASP A 246 6.94 -10.18 11.71
N LEU A 247 6.73 -9.89 10.43
CA LEU A 247 7.12 -10.77 9.32
C LEU A 247 8.63 -10.95 9.21
N ARG A 248 9.44 -10.03 9.77
CA ARG A 248 10.91 -10.10 9.72
C ARG A 248 11.47 -11.19 10.64
N THR A 249 10.64 -11.71 11.55
CA THR A 249 11.00 -12.79 12.48
C THR A 249 10.76 -14.19 11.89
N LEU A 250 10.19 -14.26 10.68
CA LEU A 250 9.86 -15.51 10.00
C LEU A 250 11.00 -15.94 9.08
N ASP A 251 11.57 -17.11 9.33
CA ASP A 251 12.54 -17.77 8.46
C ASP A 251 11.88 -18.31 7.20
#